data_AF-A0A520PQ07-F1
#
_entry.id   AF-A0A520PQ07-F1
#
_cell.length_a   1.000
_cell.length_b   1.000
_cell.length_c   1.000
_cell.angle_alpha   90.00
_cell.angle_beta   90.00
_cell.angle_gamma   90.00
#
_symmetry.space_group_name_H-M   'P 1'
#
loop_
_entity.id
_entity.type
_entity.pdbx_description
1 polymer ?
#
loop_
_entity_poly.entity_id
_entity_poly.type
_entity_poly.pdbx_seq_one_letter_code
_entity_poly.pdbx_strand_id
1 'polypeptide(L)'
;MIIASLLVACSEDPRPTQQTAPPVVEETVDGYRVLEMEDAGSIAGQLRWVGERPTLAPLEVRTDAEECGESQPSPALRISARGGVADALIEIVSPRAGAPLERPAEPVTITRAGCVFSPHVSVVGVGWPIVFSSRDDVVHNVHGTLDGRRVFDLG
;
A
#
# COMPACT_ATOMS: atom_id res chain seq x y z
N MET A 1 47.70 -72.69 -2.24
CA MET A 1 46.74 -72.22 -1.21
C MET A 1 47.01 -70.73 -1.02
N ILE A 2 46.28 -69.90 -1.75
CA ILE A 2 46.44 -68.44 -1.75
C ILE A 2 45.23 -67.89 -0.98
N ILE A 3 45.49 -67.24 0.16
CA ILE A 3 44.46 -66.58 0.97
C ILE A 3 44.31 -65.17 0.40
N ALA A 4 43.26 -64.96 -0.40
CA ALA A 4 42.83 -63.62 -0.78
C ALA A 4 41.92 -63.08 0.34
N SER A 5 42.43 -62.13 1.13
CA SER A 5 41.60 -61.34 2.04
C SER A 5 41.07 -60.13 1.29
N LEU A 6 39.76 -60.11 1.04
CA LEU A 6 39.05 -58.92 0.60
C LEU A 6 38.76 -58.05 1.83
N LEU A 7 39.42 -56.90 1.94
CA LEU A 7 39.02 -55.85 2.87
C LEU A 7 37.84 -55.10 2.25
N VAL A 8 36.63 -55.38 2.72
CA VAL A 8 35.45 -54.54 2.44
C VAL A 8 35.55 -53.31 3.33
N ALA A 9 35.96 -52.18 2.76
CA ALA A 9 35.81 -50.88 3.38
C ALA A 9 34.43 -50.33 2.96
N CYS A 10 33.50 -50.23 3.91
CA CYS A 10 32.28 -49.46 3.70
C CYS A 10 32.67 -47.98 3.75
N SER A 11 32.61 -47.27 2.61
CA SER A 11 32.59 -45.81 2.64
C SER A 11 31.25 -45.38 3.22
N GLU A 12 31.25 -44.78 4.40
CA GLU A 12 30.08 -44.02 4.85
C GLU A 12 29.92 -42.83 3.90
N ASP A 13 28.82 -42.79 3.15
CA ASP A 13 28.46 -41.59 2.42
C ASP A 13 28.36 -40.43 3.41
N PRO A 14 28.97 -39.26 3.14
CA PRO A 14 28.82 -38.11 4.00
C PRO A 14 27.33 -37.77 4.08
N ARG A 15 26.79 -37.85 5.30
CA ARG A 15 25.41 -37.49 5.61
C ARG A 15 25.16 -36.10 5.00
N PRO A 16 24.13 -35.89 4.15
CA PRO A 16 23.83 -34.57 3.64
C PRO A 16 23.64 -33.66 4.86
N THR A 17 24.49 -32.64 4.97
CA THR A 17 24.31 -31.58 5.94
C THR A 17 22.88 -31.10 5.81
N GLN A 18 22.08 -31.27 6.87
CA GLN A 18 20.80 -30.60 6.96
C GLN A 18 21.10 -29.11 6.84
N GLN A 19 20.85 -28.56 5.65
CA GLN A 19 20.81 -27.14 5.45
C GLN A 19 19.66 -26.66 6.33
N THR A 20 20.02 -26.10 7.48
CA THR A 20 19.07 -25.41 8.32
C THR A 20 18.50 -24.31 7.42
N ALA A 21 17.19 -24.34 7.18
CA ALA A 21 16.51 -23.27 6.48
C ALA A 21 16.96 -21.93 7.10
N PRO A 22 17.18 -20.87 6.28
CA PRO A 22 17.49 -19.57 6.83
C PRO A 22 16.46 -19.21 7.91
N PRO A 23 16.86 -18.52 8.99
CA PRO A 23 15.93 -18.18 10.06
C PRO A 23 14.79 -17.37 9.44
N VAL A 24 13.58 -17.93 9.47
CA VAL A 24 12.37 -17.17 9.17
C VAL A 24 12.35 -16.05 10.20
N VAL A 25 12.58 -14.82 9.75
CA VAL A 25 12.48 -13.65 10.61
C VAL A 25 10.98 -13.42 10.84
N GLU A 26 10.39 -14.18 11.77
CA GLU A 26 9.01 -13.99 12.19
C GLU A 26 8.93 -12.68 13.00
N GLU A 27 8.84 -11.54 12.31
CA GLU A 27 8.47 -10.28 12.94
C GLU A 27 6.94 -10.24 13.08
N THR A 28 6.47 -9.97 14.30
CA THR A 28 5.05 -9.76 14.59
C THR A 28 4.78 -8.28 14.73
N VAL A 29 3.99 -7.72 13.82
CA VAL A 29 3.53 -6.33 13.90
C VAL A 29 2.03 -6.37 14.12
N ASP A 30 1.56 -5.99 15.31
CA ASP A 30 0.13 -5.93 15.66
C ASP A 30 -0.66 -7.22 15.33
N GLY A 31 -0.07 -8.39 15.60
CA GLY A 31 -0.69 -9.70 15.33
C GLY A 31 -0.58 -10.19 13.88
N TYR A 32 0.01 -9.41 12.98
CA TYR A 32 0.41 -9.84 11.64
C TYR A 32 1.82 -10.44 11.67
N ARG A 33 1.99 -11.66 11.17
CA ARG A 33 3.32 -12.28 10.98
C ARG A 33 3.87 -11.97 9.61
N VAL A 34 5.00 -11.27 9.55
CA VAL A 34 5.74 -11.07 8.31
C VAL A 34 6.42 -12.39 7.93
N LEU A 35 6.20 -12.83 6.70
CA LEU A 35 6.82 -14.00 6.11
C LEU A 35 7.69 -13.55 4.93
N GLU A 36 8.93 -14.02 4.88
CA GLU A 36 9.72 -14.00 3.66
C GLU A 36 9.10 -15.00 2.68
N MET A 37 8.59 -14.50 1.55
CA MET A 37 7.88 -15.31 0.56
C MET A 37 8.50 -15.06 -0.80
N GLU A 38 9.02 -16.11 -1.44
CA GLU A 38 9.54 -16.03 -2.82
C GLU A 38 8.40 -15.83 -3.84
N ASP A 39 7.20 -16.36 -3.54
CA ASP A 39 6.01 -16.29 -4.39
C ASP A 39 4.75 -15.87 -3.60
N ALA A 40 4.73 -14.62 -3.12
CA ALA A 40 3.50 -14.01 -2.62
C ALA A 40 2.55 -13.79 -3.82
N GLY A 41 1.62 -14.72 -4.05
CA GLY A 41 0.69 -14.67 -5.19
C GLY A 41 -0.01 -13.30 -5.36
N SER A 42 -0.46 -13.00 -6.58
CA SER A 42 -1.02 -11.69 -6.93
C SER A 42 -2.55 -11.67 -6.97
N ILE A 43 -3.15 -10.54 -6.59
CA ILE A 43 -4.56 -10.23 -6.79
C ILE A 43 -4.66 -9.24 -7.95
N ALA A 44 -5.40 -9.60 -9.00
CA ALA A 44 -5.63 -8.75 -10.16
C ALA A 44 -7.11 -8.74 -10.54
N GLY A 45 -7.61 -7.60 -11.02
CA GLY A 45 -9.01 -7.46 -11.42
C GLY A 45 -9.33 -6.07 -11.95
N GLN A 46 -10.61 -5.85 -12.29
CA GLN A 46 -11.14 -4.55 -12.69
C GLN A 46 -12.31 -4.20 -11.80
N LEU A 47 -12.28 -3.01 -11.19
CA LEU A 47 -13.42 -2.49 -10.45
C LEU A 47 -14.36 -1.75 -11.42
N ARG A 48 -15.63 -2.17 -11.46
CA ARG A 48 -16.65 -1.61 -12.34
C ARG A 48 -17.88 -1.18 -11.56
N TRP A 49 -18.38 0.01 -11.87
CA TRP A 49 -19.68 0.48 -11.41
C TRP A 49 -20.80 -0.15 -12.23
N VAL A 50 -21.84 -0.63 -11.55
CA VAL A 50 -23.02 -1.22 -12.17
C VAL A 50 -24.25 -0.46 -11.67
N GLY A 51 -25.11 -0.05 -12.61
CA GLY A 51 -26.32 0.70 -12.32
C GLY A 51 -26.21 2.20 -12.60
N GLU A 52 -27.16 2.95 -12.06
CA GLU A 52 -27.22 4.41 -12.20
C GLU A 52 -26.00 5.07 -11.54
N ARG A 53 -25.44 6.09 -12.20
CA ARG A 53 -24.28 6.82 -11.66
C ARG A 53 -24.78 7.88 -10.67
N PRO A 54 -24.27 7.93 -9.43
CA PRO A 54 -24.69 8.94 -8.49
C PRO A 54 -24.23 10.32 -8.95
N THR A 55 -25.06 11.33 -8.75
CA THR A 55 -24.64 12.72 -8.82
C THR A 55 -23.99 13.08 -7.49
N LEU A 56 -22.70 13.42 -7.52
CA LEU A 56 -21.99 13.87 -6.32
C LEU A 56 -22.21 15.37 -6.13
N ALA A 57 -22.53 15.78 -4.92
CA ALA A 57 -22.49 17.19 -4.56
C ALA A 57 -21.04 17.71 -4.67
N PRO A 58 -20.82 18.89 -5.24
CA PRO A 58 -19.48 19.48 -5.28
C PRO A 58 -19.01 19.84 -3.86
N LEU A 59 -17.69 19.97 -3.71
CA LEU A 59 -17.09 20.47 -2.48
C LEU A 59 -17.18 21.99 -2.47
N GLU A 60 -17.72 22.56 -1.40
CA GLU A 60 -17.76 24.01 -1.18
C GLU A 60 -16.35 24.53 -0.88
N VAL A 61 -15.94 25.59 -1.57
CA VAL A 61 -14.71 26.31 -1.27
C VAL A 61 -15.05 27.52 -0.42
N ARG A 62 -14.47 27.59 0.79
CA ARG A 62 -14.78 28.64 1.78
C ARG A 62 -13.73 29.73 1.89
N THR A 63 -12.56 29.50 1.33
CA THR A 63 -11.40 30.40 1.44
C THR A 63 -10.78 30.51 0.06
N ASP A 64 -10.35 31.72 -0.31
CA ASP A 64 -9.73 32.03 -1.60
C ASP A 64 -10.58 31.63 -2.81
N ALA A 65 -11.92 31.80 -2.73
CA ALA A 65 -12.85 31.44 -3.80
C ALA A 65 -12.61 32.22 -5.11
N GLU A 66 -11.95 33.39 -5.04
CA GLU A 66 -11.53 34.15 -6.22
C GLU A 66 -10.50 33.38 -7.06
N GLU A 67 -9.66 32.55 -6.43
CA GLU A 67 -8.64 31.73 -7.08
C GLU A 67 -9.13 30.30 -7.31
N CYS A 68 -9.72 29.69 -6.27
CA CYS A 68 -10.12 28.29 -6.26
C CYS A 68 -11.52 28.02 -6.81
N GLY A 69 -12.28 29.06 -7.17
CA GLY A 69 -13.70 28.99 -7.51
C GLY A 69 -14.58 28.79 -6.27
N GLU A 70 -15.90 28.95 -6.42
CA GLU A 70 -16.86 28.74 -5.31
C GLU A 70 -17.03 27.26 -4.93
N SER A 71 -16.67 26.35 -5.84
CA SER A 71 -16.77 24.92 -5.60
C SER A 71 -15.79 24.11 -6.44
N GLN A 72 -15.47 22.91 -5.96
CA GLN A 72 -14.61 21.93 -6.63
C GLN A 72 -15.37 20.63 -6.91
N PRO A 73 -15.07 19.90 -8.00
CA PRO A 73 -15.65 18.60 -8.24
C PRO A 73 -15.37 17.65 -7.08
N SER A 74 -16.38 16.90 -6.62
CA SER A 74 -16.16 15.91 -5.58
C SER A 74 -15.33 14.74 -6.12
N PRO A 75 -14.18 14.44 -5.48
CA PRO A 75 -13.34 13.32 -5.89
C PRO A 75 -13.84 11.98 -5.32
N ALA A 76 -14.92 11.98 -4.54
CA ALA A 76 -15.41 10.81 -3.78
C ALA A 76 -15.73 9.59 -4.64
N LEU A 77 -16.05 9.78 -5.92
CA LEU A 77 -16.23 8.68 -6.86
C LEU A 77 -15.91 9.10 -8.29
N ARG A 78 -14.96 8.41 -8.93
CA ARG A 78 -14.55 8.66 -10.32
C ARG A 78 -14.83 7.43 -11.18
N ILE A 79 -15.80 7.56 -12.07
CA ILE A 79 -16.22 6.48 -12.98
C ILE A 79 -15.93 6.90 -14.44
N SER A 80 -15.09 6.13 -15.12
CA SER A 80 -14.81 6.31 -16.55
C SER A 80 -16.06 6.10 -17.43
N ALA A 81 -15.99 6.49 -18.70
CA ALA A 81 -17.09 6.26 -19.66
C ALA A 81 -17.47 4.77 -19.77
N ARG A 82 -16.50 3.85 -19.64
CA ARG A 82 -16.71 2.39 -19.69
C ARG A 82 -17.09 1.76 -18.34
N GLY A 83 -17.38 2.58 -17.32
CA GLY A 83 -17.81 2.11 -16.00
C GLY A 83 -16.68 1.70 -15.05
N GLY A 84 -15.41 1.82 -15.44
CA GLY A 84 -14.27 1.54 -14.56
C GLY A 84 -14.16 2.59 -13.46
N VAL A 85 -13.90 2.15 -12.22
CA VAL A 85 -13.73 3.00 -11.03
C VAL A 85 -12.23 3.25 -10.80
N ALA A 86 -11.85 4.51 -10.60
CA ALA A 86 -10.48 4.91 -10.26
C ALA A 86 -10.30 5.06 -8.74
N ASP A 87 -9.06 5.15 -8.29
CA ASP A 87 -8.68 5.53 -6.92
C ASP A 87 -9.29 4.61 -5.83
N ALA A 88 -9.41 3.31 -6.12
CA ALA A 88 -9.94 2.33 -5.17
C ALA A 88 -8.84 1.69 -4.32
N LEU A 89 -9.11 1.56 -3.01
CA LEU A 89 -8.29 0.76 -2.08
C LEU A 89 -8.91 -0.64 -1.93
N ILE A 90 -8.09 -1.68 -2.10
CA ILE A 90 -8.46 -3.06 -1.80
C ILE A 90 -7.72 -3.46 -0.53
N GLU A 91 -8.48 -3.84 0.49
CA GLU A 91 -7.94 -4.32 1.76
C GLU A 91 -8.21 -5.82 1.90
N ILE A 92 -7.19 -6.56 2.32
CA ILE A 92 -7.36 -7.93 2.81
C ILE A 92 -7.68 -7.83 4.29
N VAL A 93 -8.88 -8.25 4.70
CA VAL A 93 -9.34 -8.11 6.08
C VAL A 93 -8.80 -9.26 6.95
N SER A 94 -8.21 -8.91 8.09
CA SER A 94 -7.66 -9.85 9.09
C SER A 94 -6.63 -10.87 8.57
N PRO A 95 -5.62 -10.47 7.77
CA PRO A 95 -4.56 -11.38 7.39
C PRO A 95 -3.72 -11.70 8.64
N ARG A 96 -3.46 -12.99 8.90
CA ARG A 96 -2.65 -13.42 10.05
C ARG A 96 -1.17 -13.53 9.73
N ALA A 97 -0.82 -13.60 8.45
CA ALA A 97 0.53 -13.65 7.96
C ALA A 97 0.59 -13.27 6.47
N GLY A 98 1.74 -12.81 6.00
CA GLY A 98 1.97 -12.54 4.58
C GLY A 98 3.28 -11.78 4.34
N ALA A 99 3.46 -11.28 3.11
CA ALA A 99 4.63 -10.53 2.71
C ALA A 99 4.80 -9.22 3.52
N PRO A 100 6.03 -8.71 3.68
CA PRO A 100 6.25 -7.38 4.23
C PRO A 100 5.59 -6.30 3.37
N LEU A 101 5.08 -5.24 4.01
CA LEU A 101 4.70 -4.03 3.29
C LEU A 101 5.97 -3.29 2.88
N GLU A 102 6.30 -3.30 1.59
CA GLU A 102 7.51 -2.67 1.08
C GLU A 102 7.47 -1.15 1.18
N ARG A 103 8.42 -0.57 1.91
CA ARG A 103 8.58 0.88 1.97
C ARG A 103 9.13 1.40 0.64
N PRO A 104 8.45 2.36 -0.02
CA PRO A 104 8.96 2.98 -1.23
C PRO A 104 10.27 3.73 -0.95
N ALA A 105 11.16 3.75 -1.93
CA ALA A 105 12.44 4.46 -1.84
C ALA A 105 12.25 5.97 -1.69
N GLU A 106 11.18 6.51 -2.29
CA GLU A 106 10.79 7.91 -2.19
C GLU A 106 9.56 8.07 -1.29
N PRO A 107 9.44 9.19 -0.56
CA PRO A 107 8.22 9.51 0.18
C PRO A 107 7.00 9.58 -0.73
N VAL A 108 5.85 9.15 -0.21
CA VAL A 108 4.58 9.37 -0.90
C VAL A 108 4.31 10.88 -0.93
N THR A 109 4.20 11.42 -2.14
CA THR A 109 3.99 12.86 -2.36
C THR A 109 2.56 13.12 -2.80
N ILE A 110 1.86 13.96 -2.05
CA ILE A 110 0.52 14.46 -2.38
C ILE A 110 0.67 15.93 -2.75
N THR A 111 0.41 16.25 -4.01
CA THR A 111 0.55 17.60 -4.57
C THR A 111 -0.82 18.24 -4.68
N ARG A 112 -0.94 19.46 -4.17
CA ARG A 112 -2.08 20.32 -4.44
C ARG A 112 -1.84 21.16 -5.69
N ALA A 113 -2.72 21.06 -6.68
CA ALA A 113 -2.70 21.87 -7.90
C ALA A 113 -4.14 22.14 -8.37
N GLY A 114 -4.43 23.39 -8.74
CA GLY A 114 -5.79 23.84 -9.02
C GLY A 114 -6.72 23.69 -7.81
N CYS A 115 -6.20 23.89 -6.60
CA CYS A 115 -6.93 23.72 -5.34
C CYS A 115 -7.47 22.30 -5.08
N VAL A 116 -6.89 21.28 -5.74
CA VAL A 116 -7.24 19.86 -5.57
C VAL A 116 -5.99 19.04 -5.27
N PHE A 117 -6.11 18.06 -4.37
CA PHE A 117 -5.02 17.14 -4.03
C PHE A 117 -4.94 15.97 -5.02
N SER A 118 -3.72 15.66 -5.47
CA SER A 118 -3.41 14.53 -6.32
C SER A 118 -2.12 13.82 -5.85
N PRO A 119 -2.10 12.47 -5.77
CA PRO A 119 -3.23 11.57 -6.01
C PRO A 119 -4.31 11.70 -4.95
N HIS A 120 -5.57 11.39 -5.31
CA HIS A 120 -6.69 11.50 -4.37
C HIS A 120 -6.64 10.44 -3.27
N VAL A 121 -6.17 9.23 -3.62
CA VAL A 121 -5.96 8.13 -2.69
C VAL A 121 -4.48 7.76 -2.67
N SER A 122 -3.95 7.61 -1.47
CA SER A 122 -2.56 7.24 -1.20
C SER A 122 -2.54 6.20 -0.08
N VAL A 123 -1.60 5.25 -0.17
CA VAL A 123 -1.37 4.24 0.86
C VAL A 123 0.01 4.46 1.45
N VAL A 124 0.08 4.51 2.77
CA VAL A 124 1.32 4.76 3.52
C VAL A 124 1.37 3.82 4.72
N GLY A 125 2.53 3.19 4.94
CA GLY A 125 2.79 2.40 6.13
C GLY A 125 3.10 3.28 7.35
N VAL A 126 2.97 2.70 8.55
CA VAL A 126 3.35 3.39 9.80
C VAL A 126 4.83 3.79 9.75
N GLY A 127 5.11 5.03 10.14
CA GLY A 127 6.47 5.59 10.15
C GLY A 127 7.02 5.99 8.78
N TRP A 128 6.24 5.84 7.69
CA TRP A 128 6.65 6.31 6.37
C TRP A 128 6.43 7.83 6.25
N PRO A 129 7.38 8.57 5.65
CA PRO A 129 7.23 10.00 5.41
C PRO A 129 6.19 10.25 4.32
N ILE A 130 5.42 11.31 4.51
CA ILE A 130 4.49 11.86 3.52
C ILE A 130 4.94 13.28 3.23
N VAL A 131 4.99 13.64 1.94
CA VAL A 131 5.28 15.01 1.51
C VAL A 131 4.01 15.62 0.96
N PHE A 132 3.54 16.69 1.61
CA PHE A 132 2.51 17.56 1.04
C PHE A 132 3.19 18.72 0.33
N SER A 133 2.94 18.86 -0.96
CA SER A 133 3.45 19.95 -1.77
C SER A 133 2.31 20.73 -2.40
N SER A 134 2.60 21.94 -2.88
CA SER A 134 1.61 22.76 -3.55
C SER A 134 2.20 23.51 -4.74
N ARG A 135 1.39 23.64 -5.79
CA ARG A 135 1.66 24.43 -7.01
C ARG A 135 0.61 25.52 -7.25
N ASP A 136 -0.18 25.83 -6.24
CA ASP A 136 -1.18 26.89 -6.32
C ASP A 136 -0.56 28.21 -5.88
N ASP A 137 -1.11 29.32 -6.38
CA ASP A 137 -0.62 30.67 -6.09
C ASP A 137 -1.08 31.20 -4.72
N VAL A 138 -1.99 30.47 -4.06
CA VAL A 138 -2.49 30.74 -2.71
C VAL A 138 -1.93 29.75 -1.69
N VAL A 139 -1.61 30.23 -0.49
CA VAL A 139 -1.07 29.40 0.60
C VAL A 139 -2.19 28.58 1.21
N HIS A 140 -1.99 27.26 1.34
CA HIS A 140 -2.90 26.39 2.06
C HIS A 140 -2.16 25.55 3.10
N ASN A 141 -2.89 25.17 4.14
CA ASN A 141 -2.52 24.07 5.02
C ASN A 141 -3.27 22.79 4.61
N VAL A 142 -2.75 21.65 5.07
CA VAL A 142 -3.39 20.36 4.89
C VAL A 142 -4.05 19.95 6.19
N HIS A 143 -5.37 19.86 6.21
CA HIS A 143 -6.11 19.33 7.35
C HIS A 143 -6.48 17.87 7.11
N GLY A 144 -6.11 16.99 8.04
CA GLY A 144 -6.55 15.59 7.99
C GLY A 144 -7.62 15.32 9.04
N THR A 145 -8.71 14.67 8.63
CA THR A 145 -9.82 14.33 9.51
C THR A 145 -10.12 12.83 9.49
N LEU A 146 -10.43 12.27 10.64
CA LEU A 146 -10.93 10.90 10.81
C LEU A 146 -12.20 10.94 11.67
N ASP A 147 -13.32 10.46 11.13
CA ASP A 147 -14.63 10.47 11.77
C ASP A 147 -15.02 11.85 12.35
N GLY A 148 -14.80 12.89 11.55
CA GLY A 148 -15.11 14.29 11.91
C GLY A 148 -14.15 14.94 12.90
N ARG A 149 -13.15 14.23 13.40
CA ARG A 149 -12.10 14.78 14.27
C ARG A 149 -10.87 15.11 13.47
N ARG A 150 -10.22 16.25 13.75
CA ARG A 150 -8.92 16.57 13.17
C ARG A 150 -7.84 15.66 13.77
N VAL A 151 -7.09 14.98 12.90
CA VAL A 151 -6.02 14.03 13.26
C VAL A 151 -4.66 14.42 12.69
N PHE A 152 -4.63 15.37 11.76
CA PHE A 152 -3.42 15.94 11.18
C PHE A 152 -3.58 17.46 11.08
N ASP A 153 -2.47 18.18 11.26
CA ASP A 153 -2.44 19.65 11.39
C ASP A 153 -3.28 20.16 12.57
N LEU A 154 -2.91 19.72 13.77
CA LEU A 154 -3.64 19.98 15.03
C LEU A 154 -3.52 21.43 15.55
N GLY A 155 -2.91 22.34 14.78
CA GLY A 155 -2.75 23.77 15.08
C GLY A 155 -3.88 24.63 14.53
#